data_AF-A0A829MDM6-F1
#
_entry.id   AF-A0A829MDM6-F1
#
_cell.length_a   1.000
_cell.length_b   1.000
_cell.length_c   1.000
_cell.angle_alpha   90.00
_cell.angle_beta   90.00
_cell.angle_gamma   90.00
#
_symmetry.space_group_name_H-M   'P 1'
#
loop_
_entity.id
_entity.type
_entity.pdbx_description
1 polymer ?
#
loop_
_entity_poly.entity_id
_entity_poly.type
_entity_poly.pdbx_seq_one_letter_code
_entity_poly.pdbx_strand_id
1 'polypeptide(L)'
;MSDPRPHLGEPLALDLLNTRWMSGDGPQDLLTDLDGLRVWLHTNNLHTLCAADTQTREALLAAREAIYRAVKDSQIDGLNAVLSHGAIRRSLTANGPLDTAEVAESHWLPGWLAADNLLALLSESPDRIKQCAHPQCVLFFYDTSKNGARRWHSMTTCGNRAKAARHYAKNT
;
A
#
# COMPACT_ATOMS: atom_id res chain seq x y z
N MET A 1 -15.71 12.12 0.63
CA MET A 1 -15.45 11.74 2.04
C MET A 1 -13.96 11.86 2.29
N SER A 2 -13.54 12.36 3.45
CA SER A 2 -12.11 12.41 3.78
C SER A 2 -11.60 11.02 4.12
N ASP A 3 -10.41 10.67 3.66
CA ASP A 3 -9.74 9.44 4.04
C ASP A 3 -9.25 9.54 5.50
N PRO A 4 -9.65 8.62 6.40
CA PRO A 4 -9.31 8.69 7.82
C PRO A 4 -7.90 8.17 8.14
N ARG A 5 -7.21 7.55 7.17
CA ARG A 5 -5.90 6.94 7.40
C ARG A 5 -4.87 8.00 7.78
N PRO A 6 -3.97 7.70 8.74
CA PRO A 6 -2.99 8.66 9.25
C PRO A 6 -1.81 8.92 8.31
N HIS A 7 -1.71 8.18 7.20
CA HIS A 7 -0.60 8.21 6.27
C HIS A 7 -1.10 7.87 4.87
N LEU A 8 -0.89 8.79 3.93
CA LEU A 8 -1.38 8.72 2.55
C LEU A 8 -0.25 9.06 1.58
N GLY A 9 -0.42 8.68 0.31
CA GLY A 9 0.48 9.08 -0.78
C GLY A 9 1.77 8.25 -0.87
N GLU A 10 1.81 7.09 -0.21
CA GLU A 10 2.82 6.08 -0.51
C GLU A 10 2.53 5.45 -1.89
N PRO A 11 3.52 4.77 -2.51
CA PRO A 11 3.26 3.95 -3.69
C PRO A 11 2.08 3.00 -3.47
N LEU A 12 1.29 2.76 -4.51
CA LEU A 12 -0.02 2.08 -4.44
C LEU A 12 0.02 0.75 -3.66
N ALA A 13 1.08 -0.04 -3.83
CA ALA A 13 1.29 -1.28 -3.08
C ALA A 13 1.33 -1.06 -1.56
N LEU A 14 2.08 -0.04 -1.11
CA LEU A 14 2.26 0.27 0.29
C LEU A 14 1.06 1.08 0.84
N ASP A 15 0.43 1.92 0.02
CA ASP A 15 -0.83 2.59 0.37
C ASP A 15 -1.92 1.54 0.67
N LEU A 16 -1.99 0.47 -0.12
CA LEU A 16 -2.90 -0.65 0.14
C LEU A 16 -2.59 -1.37 1.46
N LEU A 17 -1.33 -1.64 1.80
CA LEU A 17 -0.96 -2.18 3.12
C LEU A 17 -1.40 -1.24 4.26
N ASN A 18 -1.24 0.07 4.04
CA ASN A 18 -1.57 1.12 4.99
C ASN A 18 -3.08 1.40 5.12
N THR A 19 -3.94 0.61 4.45
CA THR A 19 -5.36 0.53 4.81
C THR A 19 -5.59 -0.10 6.19
N ARG A 20 -4.56 -0.72 6.79
CA ARG A 20 -4.53 -1.09 8.22
C ARG A 20 -3.61 -0.18 9.00
N TRP A 21 -4.06 0.31 10.15
CA TRP A 21 -3.25 1.15 11.04
C TRP A 21 -3.63 0.97 12.51
N MET A 22 -2.85 1.57 13.40
CA MET A 22 -3.14 1.61 14.84
C MET A 22 -3.68 2.99 15.22
N SER A 23 -4.82 3.05 15.89
CA SER A 23 -5.37 4.26 16.53
C SER A 23 -5.39 4.10 18.06
N GLY A 24 -5.92 5.11 18.78
CA GLY A 24 -6.18 5.01 20.22
C GLY A 24 -7.20 3.94 20.58
N ASP A 25 -8.12 3.63 19.66
CA ASP A 25 -9.17 2.62 19.80
C ASP A 25 -8.71 1.22 19.37
N GLY A 26 -7.42 1.06 19.06
CA GLY A 26 -6.83 -0.20 18.63
C GLY A 26 -6.61 -0.32 17.12
N PRO A 27 -6.45 -1.56 16.60
CA PRO A 27 -6.27 -1.80 15.17
C PRO A 27 -7.48 -1.34 14.37
N GLN A 28 -7.23 -0.63 13.28
CA GLN A 28 -8.22 -0.15 12.33
C GLN A 28 -7.97 -0.76 10.96
N ASP A 29 -9.03 -0.95 10.18
CA ASP A 29 -8.97 -1.44 8.80
C ASP A 29 -9.97 -0.65 7.96
N LEU A 30 -9.50 0.08 6.94
CA LEU A 30 -10.36 0.86 6.05
C LEU A 30 -11.26 -0.04 5.22
N LEU A 31 -10.82 -1.27 4.90
CA LEU A 31 -11.54 -2.15 3.98
C LEU A 31 -12.51 -3.06 4.73
N THR A 32 -13.12 -2.64 5.85
CA THR A 32 -14.16 -3.40 6.57
C THR A 32 -15.50 -3.44 5.83
N ASP A 33 -15.78 -2.43 5.02
CA ASP A 33 -17.03 -2.26 4.29
C ASP A 33 -16.80 -1.60 2.91
N LEU A 34 -17.90 -1.34 2.20
CA LEU A 34 -17.86 -0.73 0.86
C LEU A 34 -17.63 0.78 0.89
N ASP A 35 -17.92 1.45 2.00
CA ASP A 35 -17.67 2.89 2.12
C ASP A 35 -16.17 3.17 2.24
N GLY A 36 -15.47 2.37 3.02
CA GLY A 36 -14.02 2.42 3.09
C GLY A 36 -13.33 1.96 1.80
N LEU A 37 -13.87 0.96 1.09
CA LEU A 37 -13.42 0.65 -0.28
C LEU A 37 -13.57 1.87 -1.20
N ARG A 38 -14.74 2.53 -1.18
CA ARG A 38 -15.00 3.72 -1.99
C ARG A 38 -14.01 4.83 -1.67
N VAL A 39 -13.74 5.08 -0.39
CA VAL A 39 -12.70 6.04 0.04
C VAL A 39 -11.35 5.70 -0.58
N TRP A 40 -10.89 4.45 -0.46
CA TRP A 40 -9.58 4.04 -0.99
C TRP A 40 -9.48 4.18 -2.52
N LEU A 41 -10.53 3.79 -3.25
CA LEU A 41 -10.60 3.94 -4.70
C LEU A 41 -10.60 5.43 -5.12
N HIS A 42 -11.27 6.31 -4.37
CA HIS A 42 -11.21 7.74 -4.64
C HIS A 42 -9.83 8.33 -4.37
N THR A 43 -9.23 8.03 -3.21
CA THR A 43 -7.89 8.51 -2.83
C THR A 43 -6.83 8.14 -3.88
N ASN A 44 -6.96 6.96 -4.50
CA ASN A 44 -6.02 6.46 -5.51
C ASN A 44 -6.48 6.69 -6.96
N ASN A 45 -7.53 7.49 -7.20
CA ASN A 45 -8.06 7.81 -8.53
C ASN A 45 -8.53 6.59 -9.36
N LEU A 46 -9.00 5.53 -8.70
CA LEU A 46 -9.50 4.29 -9.32
C LEU A 46 -11.03 4.19 -9.37
N HIS A 47 -11.73 5.14 -8.74
CA HIS A 47 -13.19 5.15 -8.59
C HIS A 47 -13.99 5.19 -9.91
N THR A 48 -13.39 5.60 -11.02
CA THR A 48 -14.01 5.57 -12.35
C THR A 48 -13.70 4.30 -13.14
N LEU A 49 -12.70 3.53 -12.69
CA LEU A 49 -12.21 2.34 -13.38
C LEU A 49 -12.81 1.04 -12.82
N CYS A 50 -13.31 1.09 -11.58
CA CYS A 50 -13.88 -0.06 -10.90
C CYS A 50 -15.03 0.35 -9.97
N ALA A 51 -16.03 -0.52 -9.84
CA ALA A 51 -17.13 -0.33 -8.90
C ALA A 51 -16.66 -0.57 -7.45
N ALA A 52 -17.27 0.14 -6.50
CA ALA A 52 -17.08 -0.12 -5.07
C ALA A 52 -18.09 -1.17 -4.59
N ASP A 53 -17.87 -2.43 -4.95
CA ASP A 53 -18.74 -3.58 -4.65
C ASP A 53 -18.00 -4.69 -3.87
N THR A 54 -18.74 -5.73 -3.50
CA THR A 54 -18.24 -6.85 -2.70
C THR A 54 -17.11 -7.60 -3.42
N GLN A 55 -17.23 -7.85 -4.72
CA GLN A 55 -16.21 -8.57 -5.50
C GLN A 55 -14.89 -7.80 -5.54
N THR A 56 -14.97 -6.49 -5.78
CA THR A 56 -13.79 -5.60 -5.77
C THR A 56 -13.15 -5.57 -4.40
N ARG A 57 -13.95 -5.51 -3.33
CA ARG A 57 -13.44 -5.55 -1.96
C ARG A 57 -12.70 -6.85 -1.68
N GLU A 58 -13.27 -7.99 -2.05
CA GLU A 58 -12.66 -9.31 -1.83
C GLU A 58 -11.36 -9.48 -2.61
N ALA A 59 -11.34 -9.11 -3.89
CA ALA A 59 -10.14 -9.13 -4.73
C ALA A 59 -9.04 -8.20 -4.17
N LEU A 60 -9.42 -7.01 -3.70
CA LEU A 60 -8.48 -6.06 -3.10
C LEU A 60 -7.92 -6.56 -1.76
N LEU A 61 -8.74 -7.23 -0.95
CA LEU A 61 -8.28 -7.86 0.31
C LEU A 61 -7.31 -9.01 0.02
N ALA A 62 -7.57 -9.83 -1.00
CA ALA A 62 -6.65 -10.88 -1.44
C ALA A 62 -5.32 -10.29 -1.91
N ALA A 63 -5.35 -9.22 -2.71
CA ALA A 63 -4.16 -8.52 -3.15
C ALA A 63 -3.36 -7.91 -1.99
N ARG A 64 -4.03 -7.31 -1.01
CA ARG A 64 -3.38 -6.76 0.20
C ARG A 64 -2.66 -7.84 1.00
N GLU A 65 -3.27 -8.99 1.21
CA GLU A 65 -2.63 -10.11 1.91
C GLU A 65 -1.45 -10.65 1.12
N ALA A 66 -1.58 -10.83 -0.20
CA ALA A 66 -0.51 -11.27 -1.07
C ALA A 66 0.71 -10.33 -1.04
N ILE A 67 0.48 -9.02 -1.13
CA ILE A 67 1.52 -7.99 -1.02
C ILE A 67 2.18 -8.03 0.36
N TYR A 68 1.38 -8.17 1.43
CA TYR A 68 1.91 -8.26 2.79
C TYR A 68 2.85 -9.45 2.95
N ARG A 69 2.44 -10.63 2.47
CA ARG A 69 3.24 -11.87 2.50
C ARG A 69 4.50 -11.78 1.66
N ALA A 70 4.44 -11.17 0.48
CA ALA A 70 5.60 -10.94 -0.36
C ALA A 70 6.63 -10.03 0.32
N VAL A 71 6.18 -8.92 0.92
CA VAL A 71 7.05 -7.94 1.59
C VAL A 71 7.59 -8.47 2.92
N LYS A 72 6.75 -9.13 3.73
CA LYS A 72 7.10 -9.51 5.10
C LYS A 72 7.79 -10.87 5.20
N ASP A 73 7.29 -11.83 4.44
CA ASP A 73 7.63 -13.25 4.57
C ASP A 73 8.34 -13.80 3.32
N SER A 74 8.56 -12.95 2.29
CA SER A 74 9.11 -13.35 0.98
C SER A 74 8.32 -14.47 0.29
N GLN A 75 7.03 -14.61 0.60
CA GLN A 75 6.13 -15.57 -0.03
C GLN A 75 5.49 -14.96 -1.28
N ILE A 76 5.78 -15.52 -2.45
CA ILE A 76 5.43 -14.91 -3.74
C ILE A 76 4.20 -15.53 -4.43
N ASP A 77 3.75 -16.71 -4.02
CA ASP A 77 2.69 -17.44 -4.74
C ASP A 77 1.37 -16.67 -4.77
N GLY A 78 0.99 -16.04 -3.65
CA GLY A 78 -0.20 -15.19 -3.59
C GLY A 78 -0.09 -13.96 -4.50
N LEU A 79 1.10 -13.36 -4.59
CA LEU A 79 1.33 -12.21 -5.47
C LEU A 79 1.23 -12.64 -6.94
N ASN A 80 1.81 -13.79 -7.30
CA ASN A 80 1.71 -14.36 -8.64
C ASN A 80 0.26 -14.71 -9.00
N ALA A 81 -0.53 -15.21 -8.05
CA ALA A 81 -1.96 -15.46 -8.26
C ALA A 81 -2.71 -14.15 -8.61
N VAL A 82 -2.48 -13.07 -7.86
CA VAL A 82 -3.05 -11.75 -8.16
C VAL A 82 -2.62 -11.26 -9.54
N LEU A 83 -1.32 -11.34 -9.85
CA LEU A 83 -0.76 -10.91 -11.13
C LEU A 83 -1.32 -11.69 -12.32
N SER A 84 -1.77 -12.94 -12.11
CA SER A 84 -2.34 -13.78 -13.18
C SER A 84 -3.68 -13.27 -13.74
N HIS A 85 -4.35 -12.33 -13.06
CA HIS A 85 -5.62 -11.75 -13.52
C HIS A 85 -5.46 -10.68 -14.62
N GLY A 86 -4.23 -10.29 -14.97
CA GLY A 86 -4.00 -9.28 -16.00
C GLY A 86 -2.57 -9.22 -16.52
N ALA A 87 -2.33 -8.30 -17.44
CA ALA A 87 -1.02 -8.07 -18.04
C ALA A 87 -0.82 -6.60 -18.41
N ILE A 88 0.44 -6.20 -18.61
CA ILE A 88 0.76 -4.92 -19.26
C ILE A 88 0.82 -5.13 -20.77
N ARG A 89 -0.07 -4.47 -21.51
CA ARG A 89 0.10 -4.24 -22.95
C ARG A 89 0.97 -3.00 -23.16
N ARG A 90 2.10 -3.17 -23.84
CA ARG A 90 2.94 -2.06 -24.30
C ARG A 90 2.57 -1.67 -25.72
N SER A 91 2.46 -0.37 -25.96
CA SER A 91 2.19 0.20 -27.27
C SER A 91 3.02 1.45 -27.50
N LEU A 92 3.22 1.82 -28.77
CA LEU A 92 3.83 3.09 -29.14
C LEU A 92 2.73 4.02 -29.67
N THR A 93 2.56 5.17 -29.03
CA THR A 93 1.61 6.21 -29.45
C THR A 93 2.35 7.41 -30.05
N ALA A 94 1.62 8.36 -30.63
CA ALA A 94 2.20 9.64 -31.08
C ALA A 94 2.90 10.43 -29.95
N ASN A 95 2.55 10.18 -28.69
CA ASN A 95 3.13 10.83 -27.52
C ASN A 95 4.26 10.01 -26.86
N GLY A 96 4.65 8.87 -27.47
CA GLY A 96 5.66 7.97 -26.95
C GLY A 96 5.11 6.63 -26.45
N PRO A 97 5.94 5.82 -25.77
CA PRO A 97 5.53 4.52 -25.27
C PRO A 97 4.44 4.66 -24.20
N LEU A 98 3.48 3.75 -24.25
CA LEU A 98 2.37 3.68 -23.31
C LEU A 98 2.20 2.24 -22.84
N ASP A 99 2.25 2.07 -21.53
CA ASP A 99 1.93 0.83 -20.84
C ASP A 99 0.46 0.91 -20.39
N THR A 100 -0.34 -0.09 -20.74
CA THR A 100 -1.77 -0.18 -20.40
C THR A 100 -2.03 -1.49 -19.67
N ALA A 101 -2.66 -1.40 -18.50
CA ALA A 101 -3.12 -2.57 -17.76
C ALA A 101 -4.34 -3.20 -18.46
N GLU A 102 -4.22 -4.46 -18.84
CA GLU A 102 -5.32 -5.28 -19.36
C GLU A 102 -5.70 -6.31 -18.30
N VAL A 103 -6.77 -6.01 -17.56
CA VAL A 103 -7.34 -6.90 -16.53
C VAL A 103 -8.74 -7.30 -16.98
N ALA A 104 -8.96 -8.59 -17.21
CA ALA A 104 -10.21 -9.09 -17.82
C ALA A 104 -11.42 -8.85 -16.90
N GLU A 105 -11.24 -9.07 -15.60
CA GLU A 105 -12.25 -8.87 -14.57
C GLU A 105 -11.98 -7.57 -13.84
N SER A 106 -12.79 -6.54 -14.08
CA SER A 106 -12.54 -5.18 -13.57
C SER A 106 -12.38 -5.10 -12.05
N HIS A 107 -13.04 -5.98 -11.29
CA HIS A 107 -12.93 -6.05 -9.83
C HIS A 107 -11.51 -6.44 -9.33
N TRP A 108 -10.69 -7.08 -10.17
CA TRP A 108 -9.27 -7.35 -9.88
C TRP A 108 -8.35 -6.16 -10.15
N LEU A 109 -8.78 -5.21 -10.98
CA LEU A 109 -7.92 -4.12 -11.46
C LEU A 109 -7.20 -3.36 -10.34
N PRO A 110 -7.87 -2.93 -9.24
CA PRO A 110 -7.19 -2.16 -8.20
C PRO A 110 -6.11 -2.96 -7.46
N GLY A 111 -6.40 -4.23 -7.17
CA GLY A 111 -5.46 -5.14 -6.52
C GLY A 111 -4.29 -5.52 -7.44
N TRP A 112 -4.57 -5.72 -8.73
CA TRP A 112 -3.57 -6.01 -9.75
C TRP A 112 -2.61 -4.84 -9.95
N LEU A 113 -3.12 -3.59 -10.05
CA LEU A 113 -2.28 -2.39 -10.14
C LEU A 113 -1.38 -2.22 -8.90
N ALA A 114 -1.88 -2.55 -7.71
CA ALA A 114 -1.07 -2.53 -6.49
C ALA A 114 0.04 -3.60 -6.52
N ALA A 115 -0.25 -4.79 -7.05
CA ALA A 115 0.73 -5.86 -7.20
C ALA A 115 1.81 -5.51 -8.25
N ASP A 116 1.42 -4.98 -9.41
CA ASP A 116 2.36 -4.50 -10.44
C ASP A 116 3.23 -3.34 -9.91
N ASN A 117 2.62 -2.41 -9.17
CA ASN A 117 3.37 -1.35 -8.50
C ASN A 117 4.42 -1.91 -7.53
N LEU A 118 4.12 -2.98 -6.78
CA LEU A 118 5.12 -3.64 -5.93
C LEU A 118 6.31 -4.18 -6.77
N LEU A 119 6.06 -4.81 -7.92
CA LEU A 119 7.13 -5.30 -8.80
C LEU A 119 8.04 -4.17 -9.27
N ALA A 120 7.48 -3.00 -9.59
CA ALA A 120 8.27 -1.82 -9.95
C ALA A 120 9.18 -1.36 -8.79
N LEU A 121 8.66 -1.29 -7.56
CA LEU A 121 9.46 -0.92 -6.38
C LEU A 121 10.56 -1.93 -6.07
N LEU A 122 10.24 -3.23 -6.18
CA LEU A 122 11.22 -4.32 -6.00
C LEU A 122 12.32 -4.28 -7.06
N SER A 123 11.98 -3.88 -8.28
CA SER A 123 12.95 -3.74 -9.37
C SER A 123 13.85 -2.51 -9.20
N GLU A 124 13.32 -1.42 -8.64
CA GLU A 124 14.06 -0.18 -8.42
C GLU A 124 15.01 -0.30 -7.22
N SER A 125 14.50 -0.64 -6.04
CA SER A 125 15.28 -0.72 -4.80
C SER A 125 14.48 -1.44 -3.70
N PRO A 126 14.60 -2.77 -3.56
CA PRO A 126 13.80 -3.53 -2.60
C PRO A 126 14.10 -3.12 -1.14
N ASP A 127 15.33 -2.75 -0.82
CA ASP A 127 15.75 -2.28 0.53
C ASP A 127 15.10 -0.95 0.96
N ARG A 128 14.46 -0.23 0.03
CA ARG A 128 13.71 0.99 0.33
C ARG A 128 12.28 0.72 0.77
N ILE A 129 11.76 -0.50 0.58
CA ILE A 129 10.45 -0.90 1.11
C ILE A 129 10.62 -1.24 2.60
N LYS A 130 10.04 -0.44 3.50
CA LYS A 130 10.28 -0.57 4.94
C LYS A 130 9.01 -0.54 5.75
N GLN A 131 8.96 -1.36 6.78
CA GLN A 131 8.00 -1.22 7.87
C GLN A 131 8.50 -0.14 8.85
N CYS A 132 7.58 0.66 9.40
CA CYS A 132 7.91 1.63 10.43
C CYS A 132 8.56 0.97 11.65
N ALA A 133 9.69 1.50 12.11
CA ALA A 133 10.45 0.95 13.24
C ALA A 133 9.86 1.28 14.62
N HIS A 134 8.71 1.96 14.70
CA HIS A 134 8.03 2.19 15.98
C HIS A 134 7.27 0.90 16.37
N PRO A 135 7.49 0.31 17.57
CA PRO A 135 6.96 -1.02 17.91
C PRO A 135 5.44 -1.18 17.79
N GLN A 136 4.70 -0.10 18.05
CA GLN A 136 3.22 -0.07 17.94
C GLN A 136 2.71 0.44 16.58
N CYS A 137 3.56 0.51 15.55
CA CYS A 137 3.18 0.98 14.22
C CYS A 137 3.27 -0.16 13.21
N VAL A 138 2.20 -0.33 12.44
CA VAL A 138 2.09 -1.38 11.41
C VAL A 138 2.26 -0.86 9.99
N LEU A 139 2.49 0.45 9.82
CA LEU A 139 2.55 1.10 8.52
C LEU A 139 3.85 0.81 7.78
N PHE A 140 3.75 0.74 6.46
CA PHE A 140 4.85 0.61 5.51
C PHE A 140 5.10 1.94 4.80
N PHE A 141 6.33 2.14 4.32
CA PHE A 141 6.71 3.31 3.53
C PHE A 141 7.84 2.97 2.57
N TYR A 142 7.93 3.73 1.48
CA TYR A 142 9.08 3.71 0.59
C TYR A 142 10.09 4.79 1.03
N ASP A 143 11.33 4.39 1.28
CA ASP A 143 12.36 5.31 1.75
C ASP A 143 12.92 6.14 0.59
N THR A 144 12.40 7.36 0.44
CA THR A 144 12.88 8.34 -0.56
C THR A 144 14.06 9.19 -0.05
N SER A 145 14.58 8.94 1.16
CA SER A 145 15.71 9.70 1.69
C SER A 145 17.00 9.42 0.92
N LYS A 146 17.88 10.42 0.80
CA LYS A 146 19.14 10.35 0.06
C LYS A 146 19.96 9.09 0.39
N ASN A 147 20.09 8.77 1.68
CA ASN A 147 20.93 7.67 2.17
C ASN A 147 20.13 6.40 2.49
N GLY A 148 18.83 6.35 2.21
CA GLY A 148 18.00 5.20 2.59
C GLY A 148 18.02 4.90 4.10
N ALA A 149 18.09 5.95 4.94
CA ALA A 149 18.27 5.83 6.38
C ALA A 149 17.00 6.14 7.19
N ARG A 150 15.86 6.37 6.52
CA ARG A 150 14.60 6.66 7.19
C ARG A 150 14.13 5.40 7.93
N ARG A 151 13.76 5.58 9.20
CA ARG A 151 13.29 4.51 10.09
C ARG A 151 11.80 4.55 10.37
N TRP A 152 11.14 5.67 10.07
CA TRP A 152 9.75 5.90 10.44
C TRP A 152 8.95 6.38 9.23
N HIS A 153 7.72 5.89 9.09
CA HIS A 153 6.80 6.36 8.04
C HIS A 153 6.50 7.86 8.18
N SER A 154 6.66 8.45 9.36
CA SER A 154 6.55 9.89 9.56
C SER A 154 7.43 10.32 10.73
N MET A 155 8.21 11.38 10.51
CA MET A 155 9.02 11.96 11.57
C MET A 155 8.16 12.65 12.62
N THR A 156 7.08 13.34 12.18
CA THR A 156 6.19 14.08 13.06
C THR A 156 5.33 13.16 13.93
N THR A 157 4.96 11.99 13.40
CA THR A 157 4.11 11.01 14.11
C THR A 157 4.97 9.98 14.86
N CYS A 158 5.66 9.10 14.15
CA CYS A 158 6.39 7.99 14.78
C CYS A 158 7.79 8.40 15.30
N GLY A 159 8.48 9.29 14.59
CA GLY A 159 9.79 9.78 15.01
C GLY A 159 9.74 10.54 16.34
N ASN A 160 8.74 11.41 16.50
CA ASN A 160 8.54 12.17 17.74
C ASN A 160 8.10 11.27 18.91
N ARG A 161 7.18 10.31 18.69
CA ARG A 161 6.82 9.32 19.72
C ARG A 161 8.04 8.54 20.24
N ALA A 162 8.90 8.09 19.33
CA ALA A 162 10.14 7.39 19.71
C ALA A 162 11.14 8.29 20.46
N LYS A 163 11.21 9.59 20.15
CA LYS A 163 12.01 10.56 20.92
C LYS A 163 11.45 10.76 22.32
N ALA A 164 10.13 10.96 22.46
CA ALA A 164 9.47 11.16 23.75
C ALA A 164 9.67 9.95 24.67
N ALA A 165 9.43 8.72 24.18
CA ALA A 165 9.62 7.50 24.96
C ALA A 165 11.04 7.36 25.52
N ARG A 166 12.07 7.68 24.72
CA ARG A 166 13.47 7.66 25.17
C ARG A 166 13.79 8.74 26.22
N HIS A 167 13.12 9.89 26.15
CA HIS A 167 13.31 10.95 27.15
C HIS A 167 12.71 10.54 28.49
N TYR A 168 11.49 9.99 28.51
CA TYR A 168 10.86 9.49 29.75
C TYR A 168 11.66 8.36 30.38
N ALA A 169 12.14 7.39 29.59
CA ALA A 169 12.96 6.28 30.08
C ALA A 169 14.33 6.69 30.65
N LYS A 170 14.79 7.93 30.40
CA LYS A 170 16.04 8.48 30.96
C LYS A 170 15.81 9.32 32.22
N ASN A 171 14.59 9.82 32.41
CA ASN A 171 14.22 10.72 33.50
C ASN A 171 13.37 10.02 34.58
N THR A 172 13.22 8.70 34.47
CA THR A 172 12.64 7.80 35.48
C THR A 172 13.74 6.85 35.90
#